data_AF-A0A7K4FX51-F1
#
_entry.id   AF-A0A7K4FX51-F1
#
_cell.length_a   1.000
_cell.length_b   1.000
_cell.length_c   1.000
_cell.angle_alpha   90.00
_cell.angle_beta   90.00
_cell.angle_gamma   90.00
#
_symmetry.space_group_name_H-M   'P 1'
#
loop_
_entity.id
_entity.type
_entity.pdbx_description
1 polymer ?
#
loop_
_entity_poly.entity_id
_entity_poly.type
_entity_poly.pdbx_seq_one_letter_code
_entity_poly.pdbx_strand_id
1 'polypeptide(L)'
;EWYDKRIYKLDSDPGWDPIVKRLEEKDEKMAKGLLRAMEWGDRIPIGIFYEYNTSTLEERIAEVSPSYKTMGPANVKIEKEGKLLTDIEDLIKEKEV
;
A
#
# COMPACT_ATOMS: atom_id res chain seq x y z
N GLU A 1 20.83 -15.93 -22.48
CA GLU A 1 21.94 -16.75 -21.93
C GLU A 1 22.46 -16.29 -20.56
N TRP A 2 22.72 -15.00 -20.30
CA TRP A 2 23.31 -14.57 -19.00
C TRP A 2 22.35 -14.77 -17.82
N TYR A 3 21.12 -14.25 -17.92
CA TYR A 3 20.08 -14.36 -16.90
C TYR A 3 19.57 -15.80 -16.73
N ASP A 4 19.33 -16.51 -17.84
CA ASP A 4 18.77 -17.88 -17.83
C ASP A 4 19.58 -18.86 -16.95
N LYS A 5 20.90 -18.63 -16.83
CA LYS A 5 21.81 -19.46 -16.02
C LYS A 5 21.83 -19.11 -14.53
N ARG A 6 21.23 -17.98 -14.15
CA ARG A 6 21.42 -17.35 -12.82
C ARG A 6 20.11 -17.13 -12.08
N ILE A 7 19.01 -16.95 -12.81
CA ILE A 7 17.71 -16.77 -12.18
C ILE A 7 17.25 -18.07 -11.51
N TYR A 8 16.71 -17.94 -10.30
CA TYR A 8 15.99 -19.02 -9.64
C TYR A 8 14.75 -18.45 -8.96
N LYS A 9 13.68 -19.22 -8.95
CA LYS A 9 12.45 -18.79 -8.31
C LYS A 9 12.49 -19.09 -6.82
N LEU A 10 12.13 -18.11 -5.99
CA LEU A 10 12.06 -18.28 -4.55
C LEU A 10 10.95 -19.29 -4.15
N ASP A 11 9.87 -19.37 -4.94
CA ASP A 11 8.77 -20.33 -4.75
C ASP A 11 9.17 -21.81 -4.88
N SER A 12 10.37 -22.08 -5.41
CA SER A 12 10.91 -23.42 -5.59
C SER A 12 11.62 -23.94 -4.33
N ASP A 13 11.87 -23.08 -3.34
CA ASP A 13 12.38 -23.45 -2.01
C ASP A 13 11.20 -23.81 -1.09
N PRO A 14 11.04 -25.08 -0.65
CA PRO A 14 9.92 -25.49 0.20
C PRO A 14 9.87 -24.78 1.57
N GLY A 15 10.98 -24.18 2.00
CA GLY A 15 11.06 -23.41 3.24
C GLY A 15 10.73 -21.92 3.08
N TRP A 16 10.45 -21.46 1.85
CA TRP A 16 10.21 -20.05 1.57
C TRP A 16 8.76 -19.65 1.85
N ASP A 17 8.54 -18.90 2.93
CA ASP A 17 7.25 -18.28 3.29
C ASP A 17 7.40 -16.75 3.43
N PRO A 18 7.13 -15.98 2.35
CA PRO A 18 7.28 -14.52 2.37
C PRO A 18 6.05 -13.79 2.92
N ILE A 19 4.93 -14.49 3.15
CA ILE A 19 3.63 -13.88 3.49
C ILE A 19 3.51 -13.75 5.01
N VAL A 20 3.50 -12.53 5.52
CA VAL A 20 3.29 -12.24 6.95
C VAL A 20 1.83 -12.51 7.33
N LYS A 21 1.60 -13.55 8.15
CA LYS A 21 0.26 -13.94 8.62
C LYS A 21 -0.05 -13.40 10.02
N ARG A 22 0.99 -13.11 10.79
CA ARG A 22 0.93 -12.61 12.17
C ARG A 22 1.93 -11.49 12.35
N LEU A 23 1.60 -10.50 13.18
CA LEU A 23 2.42 -9.30 13.35
C LEU A 23 3.83 -9.64 13.88
N GLU A 24 3.96 -10.67 14.70
CA GLU A 24 5.21 -11.12 15.30
C GLU A 24 6.20 -11.67 14.25
N GLU A 25 5.71 -12.11 13.08
CA GLU A 25 6.55 -12.64 11.99
C GLU A 25 7.10 -11.53 11.09
N LYS A 26 6.61 -10.29 11.23
CA LYS A 26 6.83 -9.20 10.30
C LYS A 26 8.31 -8.88 10.10
N ASP A 27 9.03 -8.68 11.19
CA ASP A 27 10.43 -8.24 11.15
C ASP A 27 11.36 -9.37 10.69
N GLU A 28 11.08 -10.61 11.11
CA GLU A 28 11.82 -11.80 10.69
C GLU A 28 11.68 -12.03 9.17
N LYS A 29 10.45 -12.00 8.65
CA LYS A 29 10.18 -12.20 7.22
C LYS A 29 10.74 -11.05 6.38
N MET A 30 10.68 -9.81 6.86
CA MET A 30 11.32 -8.66 6.21
C MET A 30 12.83 -8.86 6.10
N ALA A 31 13.50 -9.23 7.21
CA ALA A 31 14.94 -9.47 7.22
C ALA A 31 15.35 -10.59 6.24
N LYS A 32 14.60 -11.71 6.22
CA LYS A 32 14.82 -12.81 5.26
C LYS A 32 14.63 -12.36 3.81
N GLY A 33 13.60 -11.57 3.52
CA GLY A 33 13.35 -10.98 2.20
C GLY A 33 14.50 -10.08 1.75
N LEU A 34 15.00 -9.22 2.63
CA LEU A 34 16.15 -8.35 2.35
C LEU A 34 17.43 -9.14 2.07
N LEU A 35 17.71 -10.20 2.83
CA LEU A 35 18.87 -11.06 2.56
C LEU A 35 18.82 -11.69 1.17
N ARG A 36 17.64 -12.17 0.73
CA ARG A 36 17.46 -12.64 -0.65
C ARG A 36 17.61 -11.53 -1.67
N ALA A 37 17.08 -10.33 -1.41
CA ALA A 37 17.15 -9.20 -2.33
C ALA A 37 18.59 -8.70 -2.58
N MET A 38 19.51 -8.99 -1.66
CA MET A 38 20.94 -8.69 -1.80
C MET A 38 21.72 -9.74 -2.62
N GLU A 39 21.11 -10.88 -2.97
CA GLU A 39 21.75 -11.87 -3.83
C GLU A 39 21.88 -11.34 -5.26
N TRP A 40 23.11 -11.28 -5.76
CA TRP A 40 23.42 -10.88 -7.13
C TRP A 40 24.66 -11.59 -7.66
N GLY A 41 24.86 -11.57 -8.98
CA GLY A 41 26.01 -12.21 -9.64
C GLY A 41 25.69 -13.63 -10.09
N ASP A 42 26.04 -14.64 -9.29
CA ASP A 42 25.92 -16.04 -9.69
C ASP A 42 24.51 -16.61 -9.52
N ARG A 43 23.72 -16.01 -8.62
CA ARG A 43 22.32 -16.38 -8.36
C ARG A 43 21.49 -15.12 -8.22
N ILE A 44 20.35 -15.10 -8.91
CA ILE A 44 19.42 -13.98 -8.95
C ILE A 44 18.05 -14.51 -8.55
N PRO A 45 17.60 -14.28 -7.31
CA PRO A 45 16.27 -14.69 -6.90
C PRO A 45 15.22 -13.87 -7.64
N ILE A 46 14.13 -14.54 -8.02
CA ILE A 46 12.91 -13.91 -8.55
C ILE A 46 11.68 -14.45 -7.82
N GLY A 47 10.63 -13.64 -7.74
CA GLY A 47 9.38 -13.99 -7.06
C GLY A 47 9.01 -13.02 -5.94
N ILE A 48 8.21 -13.49 -5.00
CA ILE A 48 7.76 -12.69 -3.85
C ILE A 48 8.82 -12.77 -2.74
N PHE A 49 9.44 -11.65 -2.43
CA PHE A 49 10.45 -11.54 -1.38
C PHE A 49 9.84 -11.32 0.00
N TYR A 50 8.74 -10.57 0.04
CA TYR A 50 8.05 -10.18 1.25
C TYR A 50 6.65 -9.68 0.89
N GLU A 51 5.64 -10.11 1.65
CA GLU A 51 4.27 -9.61 1.54
C GLU A 51 3.69 -9.38 2.94
N TYR A 52 3.25 -8.16 3.22
CA TYR A 52 2.58 -7.79 4.46
C TYR A 52 1.37 -6.92 4.17
N ASN A 53 0.19 -7.50 4.40
CA ASN A 53 -1.08 -6.81 4.22
C ASN A 53 -1.38 -5.99 5.47
N THR A 54 -1.25 -4.68 5.35
CA THR A 54 -1.57 -3.69 6.38
C THR A 54 -2.53 -2.65 5.80
N SER A 55 -3.02 -1.73 6.64
CA SER A 55 -3.93 -0.70 6.17
C SER A 55 -3.30 0.11 5.03
N THR A 56 -4.06 0.24 3.96
CA THR A 56 -3.75 1.13 2.84
C THR A 56 -3.93 2.58 3.26
N LEU A 57 -3.42 3.51 2.45
CA LEU A 57 -3.62 4.93 2.73
C LEU A 57 -5.10 5.30 2.65
N GLU A 58 -5.82 4.74 1.69
CA GLU A 58 -7.24 4.96 1.42
C GLU A 58 -8.11 4.43 2.56
N GLU A 59 -7.72 3.31 3.19
CA GLU A 59 -8.35 2.82 4.42
C GLU A 59 -8.19 3.80 5.57
N ARG A 60 -6.97 4.31 5.79
CA ARG A 60 -6.73 5.30 6.84
C ARG A 60 -7.46 6.62 6.59
N ILE A 61 -7.57 7.07 5.34
CA ILE A 61 -8.36 8.26 5.01
C ILE A 61 -9.84 8.02 5.30
N ALA A 62 -10.35 6.81 5.02
CA ALA A 62 -11.73 6.47 5.30
C ALA A 62 -12.08 6.46 6.81
N GLU A 63 -11.09 6.32 7.70
CA GLU A 63 -11.30 6.43 9.16
C GLU A 63 -11.69 7.85 9.59
N VAL A 64 -11.21 8.89 8.89
CA VAL A 64 -11.52 10.30 9.17
C VAL A 64 -12.51 10.92 8.19
N SER A 65 -12.63 10.36 6.99
CA SER A 65 -13.56 10.76 5.93
C SER A 65 -14.32 9.53 5.43
N PRO A 66 -15.40 9.10 6.11
CA PRO A 66 -16.07 7.82 5.82
C PRO A 66 -16.58 7.66 4.38
N SER A 67 -16.88 8.77 3.71
CA SER A 67 -17.34 8.77 2.32
C SER A 67 -16.20 8.59 1.30
N TYR A 68 -14.93 8.63 1.71
CA TYR A 68 -13.79 8.68 0.78
C TYR A 68 -13.75 7.50 -0.21
N LYS A 69 -14.13 6.29 0.22
CA LYS A 69 -14.14 5.09 -0.63
C LYS A 69 -15.29 5.07 -1.64
N THR A 70 -16.41 5.72 -1.35
CA THR A 70 -17.62 5.70 -2.20
C THR A 70 -17.77 6.99 -3.02
N MET A 71 -17.25 8.10 -2.50
CA MET A 71 -17.32 9.45 -3.05
C MET A 71 -15.95 10.12 -2.91
N GLY A 72 -14.94 9.57 -3.60
CA GLY A 72 -13.60 10.15 -3.63
C GLY A 72 -13.60 11.54 -4.29
N PRO A 73 -12.52 12.34 -4.10
CA PRO A 73 -12.46 13.74 -4.54
C PRO A 73 -12.80 13.97 -6.02
N ALA A 74 -12.40 13.04 -6.89
CA ALA A 74 -12.68 13.13 -8.33
C ALA A 74 -14.19 12.99 -8.69
N ASN A 75 -14.99 12.41 -7.80
CA ASN A 75 -16.41 12.13 -8.02
C ASN A 75 -17.34 13.11 -7.31
N VAL A 76 -16.80 13.95 -6.41
CA VAL A 76 -17.58 14.97 -5.70
C VAL A 76 -17.96 16.07 -6.69
N LYS A 77 -19.26 16.34 -6.81
CA LYS A 77 -19.74 17.53 -7.54
C LYS A 77 -19.43 18.77 -6.72
N ILE A 78 -18.60 19.66 -7.27
CA ILE A 78 -18.19 20.91 -6.59
C ILE A 78 -19.05 22.11 -7.01
N GLU A 79 -19.74 22.02 -8.15
CA GLU A 79 -20.53 23.12 -8.69
C GLU A 79 -21.79 22.62 -9.42
N LYS A 80 -22.78 23.50 -9.53
CA LYS A 80 -23.96 23.35 -10.37
C LYS A 80 -24.32 24.71 -10.96
N GLU A 81 -24.36 24.79 -12.29
CA GLU A 81 -24.75 26.01 -13.02
C GLU A 81 -23.89 27.23 -12.64
N GLY A 82 -22.58 27.02 -12.43
CA GLY A 82 -21.63 28.05 -12.05
C GLY A 82 -21.68 28.46 -10.58
N LYS A 83 -22.53 27.81 -9.76
CA LYS A 83 -22.63 28.05 -8.31
C LYS A 83 -21.95 26.92 -7.54
N LEU A 84 -21.16 27.28 -6.53
CA LEU A 84 -20.51 26.33 -5.64
C LEU A 84 -21.55 25.53 -4.84
N LEU A 85 -21.31 24.22 -4.70
CA LEU A 85 -22.14 23.34 -3.88
C LEU A 85 -21.61 23.18 -2.45
N THR A 86 -20.37 23.60 -2.19
CA THR A 86 -19.75 23.54 -0.86
C THR A 86 -20.38 24.58 0.07
N ASP A 87 -20.98 24.11 1.17
CA ASP A 87 -21.47 24.96 2.25
C ASP A 87 -20.32 25.28 3.23
N ILE A 88 -20.14 26.57 3.53
CA ILE A 88 -19.10 27.08 4.43
C ILE A 88 -19.68 27.93 5.57
N GLU A 89 -21.01 27.97 5.72
CA GLU A 89 -21.71 28.86 6.66
C GLU A 89 -21.25 28.64 8.11
N ASP A 90 -21.08 27.39 8.52
CA ASP A 90 -20.63 27.04 9.88
C ASP A 90 -19.19 27.51 10.14
N LEU A 91 -18.32 27.46 9.12
CA LEU A 91 -16.94 27.97 9.21
C LEU A 91 -16.92 29.50 9.37
N ILE A 92 -17.86 30.21 8.75
CA ILE A 92 -17.98 31.67 8.84
C ILE A 92 -18.47 32.05 10.25
N LYS A 93 -19.54 31.42 10.73
CA LYS A 93 -20.11 31.67 12.08
C LYS A 93 -19.08 31.46 13.20
N GLU A 94 -18.21 30.47 13.07
CA GLU A 94 -17.13 30.24 14.05
C GLU A 94 -16.13 31.41 14.16
N LYS A 95 -16.07 32.26 13.13
CA LYS A 95 -15.15 33.41 13.07
C LYS A 95 -15.84 34.76 13.32
N GLU A 96 -17.16 34.78 13.51
CA GLU A 96 -17.87 36.00 13.90
C GLU A 96 -17.53 36.33 15.37
N VAL A 97 -17.04 37.56 15.60
CA VAL A 97 -16.65 38.11 16.91
C VAL A 97 -17.84 38.81 17.56
#